data_AF-A0A017SEQ9-F1
#
_entry.id   AF-A0A017SEQ9-F1
#
_cell.length_a   1.000
_cell.length_b   1.000
_cell.length_c   1.000
_cell.angle_alpha   90.00
_cell.angle_beta   90.00
_cell.angle_gamma   90.00
#
_symmetry.space_group_name_H-M   'P 1'
#
loop_
_entity.id
_entity.type
_entity.pdbx_description
1 polymer ?
#
loop_
_entity_poly.entity_id
_entity_poly.type
_entity_poly.pdbx_seq_one_letter_code
_entity_poly.pdbx_strand_id
1 'polypeptide(L)'
;MTGISRTKVHDRPQSFRFAKHHLFEPLVKKATKDIGITQHQGSLLALANDVVDITKTECASKPKRKHLCQDPATLKHFGSCFKDNLLPVVMGHIGQIMPLFAETLCKEYEYLVKNELWDGTIPRYIKDYSRTRKKQ
;
A
#
# COMPACT_ATOMS: atom_id res chain seq x y z
N MET A 1 6.30 -21.77 36.78
CA MET A 1 5.15 -20.95 36.39
C MET A 1 5.66 -19.87 35.43
N THR A 2 5.52 -20.10 34.12
CA THR A 2 6.05 -19.25 33.06
C THR A 2 5.12 -18.06 32.82
N GLY A 3 5.54 -16.87 33.23
CA GLY A 3 4.87 -15.61 32.91
C GLY A 3 5.30 -15.12 31.53
N ILE A 4 4.42 -15.27 30.53
CA ILE A 4 4.61 -14.66 29.21
C ILE A 4 4.24 -13.18 29.32
N SER A 5 5.25 -12.33 29.23
CA SER A 5 5.13 -10.87 29.22
C SER A 5 4.24 -10.39 28.07
N ARG A 6 3.24 -9.59 28.44
CA ARG A 6 2.35 -8.86 27.53
C ARG A 6 3.17 -7.93 26.62
N THR A 7 3.40 -8.29 25.36
CA THR A 7 3.83 -7.33 24.35
C THR A 7 2.66 -6.43 23.99
N LYS A 8 2.76 -5.18 24.45
CA LYS A 8 1.80 -4.09 24.27
C LYS A 8 1.48 -3.89 22.78
N VAL A 9 0.19 -3.97 22.48
CA VAL A 9 -0.44 -3.49 21.25
C VAL A 9 -0.35 -1.95 21.25
N HIS A 10 0.82 -1.37 20.93
CA HIS A 10 0.98 0.09 20.93
C HIS A 10 1.91 0.64 19.83
N ASP A 11 2.13 -0.13 18.75
CA ASP A 11 3.11 0.21 17.71
C ASP A 11 2.51 0.46 16.31
N ARG A 12 1.29 1.03 16.25
CA ARG A 12 0.60 1.33 14.98
C ARG A 12 1.18 2.51 14.18
N PRO A 13 1.71 3.60 14.78
CA PRO A 13 2.26 4.72 14.00
C PRO A 13 3.65 4.45 13.40
N GLN A 14 4.51 3.70 14.10
CA GLN A 14 5.91 3.49 13.70
C GLN A 14 6.01 2.44 12.59
N SER A 15 5.30 1.32 12.73
CA SER A 15 5.21 0.29 11.69
C SER A 15 4.68 0.81 10.36
N PHE A 16 3.77 1.77 10.38
CA PHE A 16 3.24 2.39 9.17
C PHE A 16 4.24 3.36 8.52
N ARG A 17 4.82 4.29 9.31
CA ARG A 17 5.86 5.19 8.79
C ARG A 17 7.05 4.41 8.21
N PHE A 18 7.40 3.30 8.84
CA PHE A 18 8.42 2.39 8.35
C PHE A 18 8.03 1.76 7.00
N ALA A 19 6.80 1.26 6.84
CA ALA A 19 6.30 0.78 5.54
C ALA A 19 6.33 1.87 4.47
N LYS A 20 5.94 3.10 4.80
CA LYS A 20 5.99 4.24 3.88
C LYS A 20 7.39 4.45 3.32
N HIS A 21 8.40 4.58 4.18
CA HIS A 21 9.77 4.87 3.77
C HIS A 21 10.51 3.70 3.12
N HIS A 22 10.24 2.47 3.57
CA HIS A 22 11.03 1.30 3.15
C HIS A 22 10.33 0.42 2.11
N LEU A 23 9.03 0.59 1.89
CA LEU A 23 8.26 -0.18 0.91
C LEU A 23 7.61 0.72 -0.14
N PHE A 24 6.75 1.65 0.27
CA PHE A 24 5.90 2.40 -0.67
C PHE A 24 6.68 3.46 -1.45
N GLU A 25 7.46 4.31 -0.78
CA GLU A 25 8.21 5.39 -1.44
C GLU A 25 9.20 4.87 -2.50
N PRO A 26 10.04 3.85 -2.23
CA PRO A 26 10.98 3.36 -3.22
C PRO A 26 10.30 2.54 -4.32
N LEU A 27 9.16 1.90 -4.05
CA LEU A 27 8.35 1.22 -5.08
C LEU A 27 7.73 2.24 -6.05
N VAL A 28 7.09 3.30 -5.54
CA VAL A 28 6.51 4.35 -6.38
C VAL A 28 7.59 5.05 -7.20
N LYS A 29 8.74 5.39 -6.60
CA LYS A 29 9.88 5.97 -7.32
C LYS A 29 10.41 5.08 -8.45
N LYS A 30 10.47 3.77 -8.24
CA LYS A 30 10.90 2.82 -9.27
C LYS A 30 9.86 2.70 -10.38
N ALA A 31 8.59 2.54 -10.03
CA ALA A 31 7.49 2.44 -10.98
C ALA A 31 7.38 3.68 -11.87
N THR A 32 7.44 4.88 -11.29
CA THR A 32 7.36 6.13 -12.08
C THR A 32 8.57 6.32 -12.99
N LYS A 33 9.76 5.91 -12.56
CA LYS A 33 10.96 5.95 -13.39
C LYS A 33 10.85 4.99 -14.59
N ASP A 34 10.39 3.76 -14.35
CA ASP A 34 10.32 2.72 -15.37
C ASP A 34 9.32 3.04 -16.49
N ILE A 35 8.27 3.78 -16.13
CA ILE A 35 7.22 4.19 -17.07
C ILE A 35 7.36 5.66 -17.52
N GLY A 36 8.48 6.32 -17.20
CA GLY A 36 8.79 7.66 -17.73
C GLY A 36 7.96 8.83 -17.17
N ILE A 37 7.23 8.63 -16.07
CA ILE A 37 6.33 9.64 -15.47
C ILE A 37 6.87 10.26 -14.17
N THR A 38 8.19 10.36 -14.02
CA THR A 38 8.83 10.82 -12.77
C THR A 38 8.27 12.15 -12.24
N GLN A 39 7.79 13.03 -13.12
CA GLN A 39 7.11 14.28 -12.78
C GLN A 39 5.81 14.09 -11.97
N HIS A 40 5.16 12.93 -12.06
CA HIS A 40 3.94 12.59 -11.33
C HIS A 40 4.20 11.80 -10.03
N GLN A 41 5.46 11.55 -9.67
CA GLN A 41 5.81 10.77 -8.47
C GLN A 41 5.21 11.37 -7.19
N GLY A 42 5.21 12.71 -7.06
CA GLY A 42 4.62 13.39 -5.91
C GLY A 42 3.11 13.14 -5.80
N SER A 43 2.38 13.22 -6.91
CA SER A 43 0.93 12.97 -6.95
C SER A 43 0.58 11.52 -6.63
N LEU A 44 1.37 10.56 -7.13
CA LEU A 44 1.18 9.14 -6.81
C LEU A 44 1.50 8.81 -5.35
N LEU A 45 2.51 9.46 -4.77
CA LEU A 45 2.80 9.34 -3.34
C LEU A 45 1.71 9.97 -2.48
N ALA A 46 1.15 11.11 -2.89
CA ALA A 46 0.03 11.74 -2.20
C ALA A 46 -1.21 10.83 -2.21
N LEU A 47 -1.59 10.33 -3.39
CA LEU A 47 -2.67 9.35 -3.53
C LEU A 47 -2.44 8.12 -2.65
N ALA A 48 -1.22 7.56 -2.64
CA ALA A 48 -0.90 6.41 -1.81
C ALA A 48 -1.03 6.71 -0.30
N ASN A 49 -0.67 7.92 0.15
CA ASN A 49 -0.85 8.34 1.55
C ASN A 49 -2.33 8.46 1.91
N ASP A 50 -3.14 9.09 1.06
CA ASP A 50 -4.55 9.31 1.33
C ASP A 50 -5.33 7.99 1.32
N VAL A 51 -4.97 7.07 0.42
CA VAL A 51 -5.50 5.69 0.41
C VAL A 51 -5.16 4.95 1.69
N VAL A 52 -3.94 5.11 2.20
CA VAL A 52 -3.59 4.51 3.48
C VAL A 52 -4.42 5.13 4.60
N ASP A 53 -4.51 6.45 4.66
CA ASP A 53 -5.10 7.11 5.81
C ASP A 53 -6.59 6.77 5.91
N ILE A 54 -7.32 6.74 4.79
CA ILE A 54 -8.71 6.23 4.78
C ILE A 54 -8.77 4.75 5.18
N THR A 55 -7.80 3.94 4.77
CA THR A 55 -7.74 2.51 5.15
C THR A 55 -7.53 2.34 6.65
N LYS A 56 -6.76 3.22 7.29
CA LYS A 56 -6.54 3.18 8.74
C LYS A 56 -7.79 3.63 9.51
N THR A 57 -8.40 4.74 9.09
CA THR A 57 -9.53 5.34 9.81
C THR A 57 -10.78 4.48 9.65
N GLU A 58 -11.11 4.08 8.42
CA GLU A 58 -12.37 3.40 8.12
C GLU A 58 -12.26 1.88 8.21
N CYS A 59 -11.11 1.31 7.79
CA CYS A 59 -11.01 -0.14 7.58
C CYS A 59 -10.22 -0.91 8.65
N ALA A 60 -9.33 -0.23 9.39
CA ALA A 60 -8.53 -0.85 10.44
C ALA A 60 -9.08 -0.63 11.88
N SER A 61 -10.25 -0.01 12.00
CA SER A 61 -10.82 0.47 13.27
C SER A 61 -11.42 -0.62 14.18
N LYS A 62 -11.39 -1.91 13.80
CA LYS A 62 -11.86 -2.99 14.69
C LYS A 62 -10.70 -3.80 15.30
N PRO A 63 -10.65 -4.00 16.63
CA PRO A 63 -9.64 -4.80 17.29
C PRO A 63 -9.94 -6.29 17.07
N LYS A 64 -9.66 -6.82 15.88
CA LYS A 64 -9.68 -8.26 15.67
C LYS A 64 -8.33 -8.83 16.10
N ARG A 65 -8.37 -9.77 17.05
CA ARG A 65 -7.20 -10.41 17.71
C ARG A 65 -6.28 -11.21 16.76
N LYS A 66 -6.57 -11.24 15.46
CA LYS A 66 -5.83 -12.03 14.46
C LYS A 66 -5.27 -11.10 13.39
N HIS A 67 -4.02 -11.34 12.99
CA HIS A 67 -3.41 -10.63 11.87
C HIS A 67 -4.22 -10.85 10.59
N LEU A 68 -4.24 -9.86 9.69
CA LEU A 68 -4.96 -9.93 8.40
C LEU A 68 -4.61 -11.20 7.61
N CYS A 69 -3.36 -11.66 7.67
CA CYS A 69 -2.90 -12.85 6.96
C CYS A 69 -3.31 -14.19 7.62
N GLN A 70 -3.92 -14.16 8.80
CA GLN A 70 -4.25 -15.36 9.59
C GLN A 70 -5.76 -15.62 9.68
N ASP A 71 -6.59 -14.73 9.15
CA ASP A 71 -8.04 -14.87 9.15
C ASP A 71 -8.66 -14.40 7.82
N PRO A 72 -9.04 -15.34 6.93
CA PRO A 72 -9.65 -15.03 5.64
C PRO A 72 -10.92 -14.19 5.75
N ALA A 73 -11.71 -14.34 6.81
CA ALA A 73 -12.93 -13.55 7.01
C ALA A 73 -12.60 -12.08 7.35
N THR A 74 -11.54 -11.87 8.13
CA THR A 74 -11.03 -10.52 8.43
C THR A 74 -10.36 -9.89 7.21
N LEU A 75 -9.63 -10.66 6.41
CA LEU A 75 -9.09 -10.21 5.14
C LEU A 75 -10.22 -9.79 4.17
N LYS A 76 -11.30 -10.57 4.07
CA LYS A 76 -12.46 -10.24 3.22
C LYS A 76 -13.17 -8.96 3.66
N HIS A 77 -13.39 -8.78 4.97
CA HIS A 77 -13.99 -7.55 5.49
C HIS A 77 -13.09 -6.33 5.25
N PHE A 78 -11.79 -6.47 5.49
CA PHE A 78 -10.81 -5.41 5.22
C PHE A 78 -10.81 -5.06 3.72
N GLY A 79 -10.76 -6.06 2.84
CA GLY A 79 -10.78 -5.86 1.39
C GLY A 79 -12.07 -5.19 0.89
N SER A 80 -13.23 -5.54 1.45
CA SER A 80 -14.49 -4.87 1.10
C SER A 80 -14.48 -3.40 1.51
N CYS A 81 -14.12 -3.11 2.77
CA CYS A 81 -14.03 -1.73 3.24
C CYS A 81 -13.02 -0.92 2.42
N PHE A 82 -11.85 -1.51 2.13
CA PHE A 82 -10.84 -0.87 1.30
C PHE A 82 -11.40 -0.50 -0.06
N LYS A 83 -12.07 -1.44 -0.72
CA LYS A 83 -12.70 -1.21 -2.02
C LYS A 83 -13.72 -0.06 -1.97
N ASP A 84 -14.58 -0.04 -0.96
CA ASP A 84 -15.65 0.95 -0.85
C ASP A 84 -15.10 2.37 -0.60
N ASN A 85 -13.95 2.48 0.07
CA ASN A 85 -13.31 3.75 0.41
C ASN A 85 -12.20 4.19 -0.57
N LEU A 86 -11.70 3.28 -1.41
CA LEU A 86 -10.65 3.58 -2.38
C LEU A 86 -11.15 4.52 -3.48
N LEU A 87 -12.34 4.26 -4.02
CA LEU A 87 -12.86 4.98 -5.18
C LEU A 87 -13.06 6.48 -4.91
N PRO A 88 -13.65 6.92 -3.78
CA PRO A 88 -13.74 8.34 -3.43
C PRO A 88 -12.39 9.05 -3.34
N VAL A 89 -11.37 8.39 -2.78
CA VAL A 89 -10.02 8.95 -2.66
C VAL A 89 -9.38 9.12 -4.04
N VAL A 90 -9.47 8.10 -4.89
CA VAL A 90 -8.97 8.17 -6.28
C VAL A 90 -9.66 9.31 -7.04
N MET A 91 -10.97 9.48 -6.87
CA MET A 91 -11.72 10.60 -7.46
C MET A 91 -11.23 11.97 -6.98
N GLY A 92 -10.81 12.10 -5.71
CA GLY A 92 -10.21 13.32 -5.19
C GLY A 92 -8.89 13.71 -5.86
N HIS A 93 -8.14 12.72 -6.37
CA HIS A 93 -6.90 12.96 -7.11
C HIS A 93 -7.07 12.97 -8.63
N ILE A 94 -8.30 12.79 -9.15
CA ILE A 94 -8.50 12.46 -10.56
C ILE A 94 -7.89 13.50 -11.49
N GLY A 95 -7.95 14.80 -11.19
CA GLY A 95 -7.30 15.83 -12.03
C GLY A 95 -5.77 15.70 -12.13
N GLN A 96 -5.12 15.16 -11.11
CA GLN A 96 -3.66 14.99 -11.04
C GLN A 96 -3.20 13.65 -11.63
N ILE A 97 -4.07 12.64 -11.60
CA ILE A 97 -3.80 11.29 -12.12
C ILE A 97 -4.45 11.03 -13.48
N MET A 98 -5.40 11.86 -13.94
CA MET A 98 -6.03 11.79 -15.27
C MET A 98 -5.01 11.76 -16.40
N PRO A 99 -3.92 12.56 -16.37
CA PRO A 99 -2.87 12.45 -17.36
C PRO A 99 -2.31 11.04 -17.47
N LEU A 100 -2.30 10.25 -16.38
CA LEU A 100 -1.85 8.85 -16.32
C LEU A 100 -2.75 7.87 -17.08
N PHE A 101 -3.99 8.26 -17.39
CA PHE A 101 -5.00 7.45 -18.07
C PHE A 101 -5.33 7.96 -19.49
N ALA A 102 -4.66 9.01 -19.96
CA ALA A 102 -4.83 9.51 -21.33
C ALA A 102 -4.21 8.54 -22.36
N GLU A 103 -4.74 8.51 -23.58
CA GLU A 103 -4.34 7.59 -24.67
C GLU A 103 -2.83 7.57 -24.98
N THR A 104 -2.13 8.68 -24.71
CA THR A 104 -0.67 8.76 -24.86
C THR A 104 0.12 7.89 -23.89
N LEU A 105 -0.55 7.28 -22.89
CA LEU A 105 0.06 6.45 -21.86
C LEU A 105 -0.39 4.97 -21.87
N CYS A 106 -0.87 4.46 -23.00
CA CYS A 106 -1.22 3.04 -23.12
C CYS A 106 -0.04 2.08 -22.85
N LYS A 107 1.22 2.52 -23.01
CA LYS A 107 2.41 1.71 -22.65
C LYS A 107 2.59 1.60 -21.13
N GLU A 108 2.14 2.60 -20.41
CA GLU A 108 2.15 2.70 -18.96
C GLU A 108 1.00 1.87 -18.39
N TYR A 109 -0.17 1.86 -19.05
CA TYR A 109 -1.23 0.89 -18.79
C TYR A 109 -0.71 -0.54 -18.99
N GLU A 110 0.01 -0.84 -20.08
CA GLU A 110 0.65 -2.15 -20.27
C GLU A 110 1.57 -2.53 -19.10
N TYR A 111 2.40 -1.62 -18.60
CA TYR A 111 3.23 -1.88 -17.43
C TYR A 111 2.40 -2.16 -16.17
N LEU A 112 1.31 -1.41 -15.98
CA LEU A 112 0.40 -1.58 -14.85
C LEU A 112 -0.39 -2.90 -14.91
N VAL A 113 -0.61 -3.48 -16.08
CA VAL A 113 -1.28 -4.79 -16.23
C VAL A 113 -0.30 -5.95 -16.46
N LYS A 114 0.99 -5.69 -16.66
CA LYS A 114 2.01 -6.72 -16.85
C LYS A 114 2.25 -7.53 -15.58
N ASN A 115 2.35 -8.84 -15.76
CA ASN A 115 2.68 -9.80 -14.70
C ASN A 115 4.00 -9.46 -13.99
N GLU A 116 4.98 -8.85 -14.65
CA GLU A 116 6.27 -8.54 -14.00
C GLU A 116 6.13 -7.57 -12.80
N LEU A 117 5.22 -6.58 -12.88
CA LEU A 117 4.97 -5.67 -11.77
C LEU A 117 4.33 -6.41 -10.59
N TRP A 118 3.28 -7.17 -10.86
CA TRP A 118 2.45 -7.85 -9.85
C TRP A 118 3.07 -9.13 -9.29
N ASP A 119 3.77 -9.90 -10.12
CA ASP A 119 4.34 -11.20 -9.77
C ASP A 119 5.84 -11.12 -9.45
N GLY A 120 6.52 -10.03 -9.86
CA GLY A 120 7.96 -9.86 -9.69
C GLY A 120 8.32 -8.71 -8.76
N THR A 121 8.07 -7.48 -9.20
CA THR A 121 8.55 -6.27 -8.53
C THR A 121 7.89 -6.05 -7.17
N ILE A 122 6.55 -6.04 -7.13
CA ILE A 122 5.80 -5.86 -5.87
C ILE A 122 6.13 -6.97 -4.85
N PRO A 123 6.11 -8.28 -5.21
CA PRO A 123 6.42 -9.35 -4.26
C PRO A 123 7.86 -9.27 -3.72
N ARG A 124 8.84 -8.85 -4.52
CA ARG A 124 10.22 -8.66 -4.08
C ARG A 124 10.33 -7.57 -3.02
N TYR A 125 9.72 -6.42 -3.28
CA TYR A 125 9.66 -5.30 -2.34
C TYR A 125 8.99 -5.70 -1.02
N ILE A 126 7.88 -6.44 -1.07
CA ILE A 126 7.21 -6.98 0.12
C ILE A 126 8.11 -7.96 0.87
N LYS A 127 8.81 -8.85 0.16
CA LYS A 127 9.73 -9.83 0.75
C LYS A 127 10.90 -9.14 1.46
N ASP A 128 11.49 -8.13 0.84
CA ASP A 128 12.61 -7.38 1.42
C ASP A 128 12.15 -6.56 2.62
N TYR A 129 10.98 -5.93 2.54
CA TYR A 129 10.33 -5.28 3.68
C TYR A 129 10.05 -6.27 4.84
N SER A 130 9.61 -7.49 4.54
CA SER A 130 9.37 -8.50 5.59
C SER A 130 10.64 -8.96 6.30
N ARG A 131 11.80 -8.88 5.62
CA ARG A 131 13.12 -9.25 6.16
C ARG A 131 13.69 -8.17 7.06
N THR A 132 13.46 -6.89 6.75
CA THR A 132 13.90 -5.79 7.63
C THR A 132 13.18 -5.81 8.97
N ARG A 133 11.94 -6.33 9.01
CA ARG A 133 11.14 -6.51 10.24
C ARG A 133 11.54 -7.71 11.10
N LYS A 134 12.40 -8.62 10.62
CA LYS A 134 12.93 -9.75 11.40
C LYS A 134 14.24 -9.43 12.15
N LYS A 135 14.83 -8.25 11.91
CA LYS A 135 16.08 -7.79 12.54
C LYS A 135 15.87 -6.84 13.72
N GLN A 136 14.62 -6.54 14.08
CA GLN A 136 14.21 -5.80 15.29
C GLN A 136 13.40 -6.74 16.18
#